data_AF-A0A535AL19-F1
#
_entry.id   AF-A0A535AL19-F1
#
_cell.length_a   1.000
_cell.length_b   1.000
_cell.length_c   1.000
_cell.angle_alpha   90.00
_cell.angle_beta   90.00
_cell.angle_gamma   90.00
#
_symmetry.space_group_name_H-M   'P 1'
#
loop_
_entity.id
_entity.type
_entity.pdbx_description
1 polymer ?
#
loop_
_entity_poly.entity_id
_entity_poly.type
_entity_poly.pdbx_seq_one_letter_code
_entity_poly.pdbx_strand_id
1 'polypeptide(L)'
;MERRDFLKQLTLVSTSGLLLLGGNGWAARAIGDDKGRKRLVVVFLRGAVDGLNVVVPYSESPYYISRPTIAIPRPGEDGGALRLDDHFGLHPALSSIMPFWDEGTFAFVHASGSPNSSRAHVDAQDYMETATPGYGKTTRSFTGCSKRD
;
A
#
# COMPACT_ATOMS: atom_id res chain seq x y z
N MET A 1 11.30 56.10 -22.80
CA MET A 1 10.70 54.80 -22.43
C MET A 1 10.09 55.00 -21.04
N GLU A 2 8.76 55.07 -20.97
CA GLU A 2 8.06 55.46 -19.75
C GLU A 2 8.08 54.31 -18.72
N ARG A 3 8.38 54.61 -17.45
CA ARG A 3 8.47 53.60 -16.36
C ARG A 3 7.18 52.77 -16.22
N ARG A 4 6.05 53.33 -16.63
CA ARG A 4 4.73 52.66 -16.64
C ARG A 4 4.62 51.58 -17.70
N ASP A 5 5.29 51.71 -18.83
CA ASP A 5 5.23 50.72 -19.90
C ASP A 5 6.13 49.52 -19.59
N PHE A 6 7.25 49.75 -18.91
CA PHE A 6 8.11 48.69 -18.38
C PHE A 6 7.38 47.79 -17.37
N LEU A 7 6.62 48.36 -16.43
CA LEU A 7 5.85 47.58 -15.45
C LEU A 7 4.68 46.79 -16.08
N LYS A 8 4.06 47.33 -17.14
CA LYS A 8 3.02 46.63 -17.91
C LYS A 8 3.59 45.46 -18.71
N GLN A 9 4.79 45.60 -19.26
CA GLN A 9 5.45 44.50 -19.97
C GLN A 9 5.95 43.41 -19.01
N LEU A 10 6.43 43.78 -17.81
CA LEU A 10 6.88 42.82 -16.80
C LEU A 10 5.76 41.90 -16.29
N THR A 11 4.54 42.43 -16.14
CA THR A 11 3.38 41.68 -15.62
C THR A 11 2.81 40.68 -16.64
N LEU A 12 2.96 40.95 -17.94
CA LEU A 12 2.49 40.06 -19.01
C LEU A 12 3.42 38.84 -19.20
N VAL A 13 4.72 39.01 -18.95
CA VAL A 13 5.72 37.93 -19.07
C VAL A 13 5.65 36.94 -17.90
N SER A 14 5.38 37.42 -16.68
CA SER A 14 5.29 36.58 -15.48
C SER A 14 4.09 35.62 -15.47
N THR A 15 2.97 35.99 -16.08
CA THR A 15 1.76 35.15 -16.11
C THR A 15 1.82 34.03 -17.15
N SER A 16 2.60 34.20 -18.22
CA SER A 16 2.77 33.15 -19.25
C SER A 16 3.77 32.06 -18.83
N GLY A 17 4.76 32.39 -18.00
CA GLY A 17 5.77 31.43 -17.52
C GLY A 17 5.24 30.40 -16.52
N LEU A 18 4.22 30.75 -15.73
CA LEU A 18 3.65 29.86 -14.72
C LEU A 18 2.72 28.76 -15.27
N LEU A 19 2.18 28.92 -16.48
CA LEU A 19 1.30 27.91 -17.10
C LEU A 19 2.08 26.75 -17.76
N LEU A 20 3.39 26.90 -17.98
CA LEU A 20 4.24 25.82 -18.51
C LEU A 20 4.77 24.88 -17.42
N LEU A 21 4.64 25.26 -16.15
CA LEU A 21 4.86 24.38 -14.99
C LEU A 21 3.53 23.77 -14.55
N GLY A 22 2.89 23.04 -15.47
CA GLY A 22 1.74 22.21 -15.14
C GLY A 22 2.02 21.35 -13.91
N GLY A 23 1.03 21.20 -13.02
CA GLY A 23 1.12 20.66 -11.66
C GLY A 23 1.55 19.19 -11.49
N ASN A 24 2.35 18.66 -12.41
CA ASN A 24 2.88 17.30 -12.40
C ASN A 24 4.43 17.26 -12.41
N GLY A 25 5.10 18.38 -12.08
CA GLY A 25 6.58 18.49 -12.06
C GLY A 25 7.31 17.56 -11.08
N TRP A 26 6.59 16.77 -10.28
CA TRP A 26 7.13 15.72 -9.42
C TRP A 26 7.06 14.31 -9.99
N ALA A 27 6.41 14.12 -11.14
CA ALA A 27 6.40 12.84 -11.83
C ALA A 27 7.46 12.88 -12.94
N ALA A 28 8.68 12.44 -12.63
CA ALA A 28 9.65 12.09 -13.66
C ALA A 28 9.01 11.00 -14.54
N ARG A 29 8.55 11.38 -15.73
CA ARG A 29 8.20 10.39 -16.74
C ARG A 29 9.51 9.76 -17.19
N ALA A 30 9.76 8.54 -16.71
CA ALA A 30 10.80 7.70 -17.26
C ALA A 30 10.43 7.40 -18.72
N ILE A 31 10.95 8.21 -19.65
CA ILE A 31 10.96 7.89 -21.08
C ILE A 31 12.10 6.89 -21.30
N GLY A 32 11.90 5.68 -20.79
CA GLY A 32 12.72 4.52 -21.13
C GLY A 32 11.92 3.65 -22.07
N ASP A 33 12.49 3.29 -23.22
CA ASP A 33 11.92 2.30 -24.14
C ASP A 33 11.94 0.93 -23.46
N ASP A 34 10.90 0.66 -22.67
CA ASP A 34 10.79 -0.52 -21.81
C ASP A 34 9.86 -1.59 -22.41
N LYS A 35 9.82 -1.65 -23.74
CA LYS A 35 9.00 -2.63 -24.46
C LYS A 35 9.59 -4.03 -24.26
N GLY A 36 9.17 -4.71 -23.19
CA GLY A 36 9.42 -6.13 -22.96
C GLY A 36 9.93 -6.51 -21.57
N ARG A 37 10.22 -5.55 -20.68
CA ARG A 37 10.71 -5.86 -19.33
C ARG A 37 9.55 -6.04 -18.36
N LYS A 38 9.42 -7.23 -17.77
CA LYS A 38 8.45 -7.49 -16.70
C LYS A 38 8.90 -6.74 -15.45
N ARG A 39 8.05 -5.87 -14.91
CA ARG A 39 8.30 -5.11 -13.69
C ARG A 39 7.48 -5.72 -12.55
N LEU A 40 8.13 -5.95 -11.41
CA LEU A 40 7.46 -6.30 -10.16
C LEU A 40 7.50 -5.08 -9.24
N VAL A 41 6.34 -4.65 -8.77
CA VAL A 41 6.22 -3.61 -7.75
C VAL A 41 5.73 -4.30 -6.47
N VAL A 42 6.47 -4.13 -5.38
CA VAL A 42 6.11 -4.66 -4.06
C VAL A 42 5.82 -3.47 -3.14
N VAL A 43 4.62 -3.44 -2.57
CA VAL A 43 4.18 -2.39 -1.65
C VAL A 43 4.10 -2.99 -0.24
N PHE A 44 4.97 -2.54 0.66
CA PHE A 44 4.95 -2.96 2.06
C PHE A 44 4.10 -1.98 2.88
N LEU A 45 2.96 -2.46 3.36
CA LEU A 45 2.09 -1.68 4.25
C LEU A 45 2.62 -1.79 5.69
N ARG A 46 3.24 -0.72 6.19
CA ARG A 46 3.59 -0.61 7.61
C ARG A 46 2.35 -0.20 8.40
N GLY A 47 2.12 -0.88 9.51
CA GLY A 47 0.93 -0.73 10.33
C GLY A 47 0.30 -2.10 10.54
N ALA A 48 -0.21 -2.35 11.74
CA ALA A 48 -0.78 -3.65 12.10
C ALA A 48 -2.10 -3.88 11.33
N VAL A 49 -2.00 -4.44 10.13
CA VAL A 49 -3.18 -4.85 9.34
C VAL A 49 -3.77 -6.13 9.93
N ASP A 50 -5.07 -6.11 10.18
CA ASP A 50 -5.79 -7.30 10.63
C ASP A 50 -6.22 -8.14 9.43
N GLY A 51 -5.38 -9.10 9.04
CA GLY A 51 -5.62 -9.94 7.87
C GLY A 51 -6.94 -10.71 7.89
N LEU A 52 -7.42 -11.09 9.08
CA LEU A 52 -8.70 -11.79 9.26
C LEU A 52 -9.92 -10.86 9.08
N ASN A 53 -9.75 -9.55 9.17
CA ASN A 53 -10.78 -8.58 8.82
C ASN A 53 -10.62 -8.07 7.38
N VAL A 54 -9.43 -8.14 6.78
CA VAL A 54 -9.24 -7.88 5.34
C VAL A 54 -9.92 -8.97 4.53
N VAL A 55 -9.57 -10.22 4.78
CA VAL A 55 -10.20 -11.39 4.15
C VAL A 55 -10.83 -12.26 5.23
N VAL A 56 -12.14 -12.10 5.36
CA VAL A 56 -12.99 -12.60 6.43
C VAL A 56 -13.37 -14.06 6.15
N PRO A 57 -12.98 -15.03 6.99
CA PRO A 57 -13.44 -16.42 6.89
C PRO A 57 -14.88 -16.54 7.42
N TYR A 58 -15.86 -15.94 6.71
CA TYR A 58 -17.23 -15.78 7.19
C TYR A 58 -17.97 -17.13 7.38
N SER A 59 -17.51 -18.19 6.73
CA SER A 59 -18.08 -19.54 6.92
C SER A 59 -17.72 -20.14 8.29
N GLU A 60 -16.64 -19.67 8.93
CA GLU A 60 -16.09 -20.28 10.13
C GLU A 60 -16.65 -19.66 11.42
N SER A 61 -17.33 -20.47 12.23
CA SER A 61 -17.83 -20.03 13.54
C SER A 61 -16.73 -19.55 14.51
N PRO A 62 -15.52 -20.16 14.56
CA PRO A 62 -14.44 -19.68 15.44
C PRO A 62 -14.04 -18.21 15.24
N TYR A 63 -14.17 -17.67 14.03
CA TYR A 63 -13.89 -16.26 13.76
C TYR A 63 -14.80 -15.34 14.57
N TYR A 64 -16.11 -15.60 14.57
CA TYR A 64 -17.09 -14.82 15.32
C TYR A 64 -16.97 -14.99 16.83
N ILE A 65 -16.70 -16.21 17.29
CA ILE A 65 -16.53 -16.52 18.72
C ILE A 65 -15.30 -15.81 19.30
N SER A 66 -14.20 -15.79 18.56
CA SER A 66 -12.94 -15.18 19.02
C SER A 66 -12.92 -13.65 18.89
N ARG A 67 -13.86 -13.05 18.13
CA ARG A 67 -13.85 -11.62 17.79
C ARG A 67 -15.23 -10.95 17.98
N PRO A 68 -15.85 -11.08 19.17
CA PRO A 68 -17.24 -10.65 19.38
C PRO A 68 -17.51 -9.16 19.13
N THR A 69 -16.48 -8.31 19.23
CA THR A 69 -16.61 -6.85 19.09
C THR A 69 -16.18 -6.31 17.73
N ILE A 70 -15.40 -7.07 16.96
CA ILE A 70 -14.75 -6.59 15.73
C ILE A 70 -14.96 -7.50 14.52
N ALA A 71 -15.68 -8.63 14.69
CA ALA A 71 -16.00 -9.50 13.58
C ALA A 71 -16.87 -8.78 12.56
N ILE A 72 -16.55 -8.96 11.28
CA ILE A 72 -17.35 -8.43 10.19
C ILE A 72 -18.58 -9.33 9.99
N PRO A 73 -19.80 -8.76 9.88
CA PRO A 73 -21.03 -9.52 9.66
C PRO A 73 -20.96 -10.39 8.39
N ARG A 74 -21.81 -11.41 8.31
CA ARG A 74 -21.79 -12.35 7.17
C ARG A 74 -22.25 -11.64 5.88
N PRO A 75 -21.86 -12.14 4.69
CA PRO A 75 -22.37 -11.59 3.44
C PRO A 75 -23.89 -11.56 3.39
N GLY A 76 -24.46 -10.42 2.97
CA GLY A 76 -25.91 -10.19 2.92
C GLY A 76 -26.50 -9.52 4.17
N GLU A 77 -25.74 -9.40 5.26
CA GLU A 77 -26.10 -8.60 6.42
C GLU A 77 -25.70 -7.12 6.24
N ASP A 78 -26.27 -6.22 7.03
CA ASP A 78 -25.91 -4.80 7.01
C ASP A 78 -24.44 -4.62 7.44
N GLY A 79 -23.67 -3.91 6.62
CA GLY A 79 -22.21 -3.80 6.79
C GLY A 79 -21.43 -5.12 6.67
N GLY A 80 -22.03 -6.16 6.09
CA GLY A 80 -21.43 -7.48 5.94
C GLY A 80 -20.27 -7.54 4.96
N ALA A 81 -19.50 -8.63 5.05
CA ALA A 81 -18.39 -8.89 4.13
C ALA A 81 -18.89 -9.06 2.68
N LEU A 82 -18.13 -8.57 1.71
CA LEU A 82 -18.37 -8.78 0.29
C LEU A 82 -17.94 -10.20 -0.06
N ARG A 83 -18.83 -11.02 -0.60
CA ARG A 83 -18.53 -12.43 -0.84
C ARG A 83 -17.43 -12.60 -1.91
N LEU A 84 -16.33 -13.27 -1.56
CA LEU A 84 -15.29 -13.67 -2.52
C LEU A 84 -15.57 -15.08 -3.05
N ASP A 85 -15.85 -16.02 -2.14
CA ASP A 85 -16.21 -17.40 -2.44
C ASP A 85 -17.16 -17.96 -1.35
N ASP A 86 -17.28 -19.28 -1.23
CA ASP A 86 -18.14 -19.96 -0.24
C ASP A 86 -17.60 -19.92 1.21
N HIS A 87 -16.33 -19.56 1.39
CA HIS A 87 -15.64 -19.57 2.68
C HIS A 87 -15.22 -18.18 3.16
N PHE A 88 -14.80 -17.33 2.22
CA PHE A 88 -14.14 -16.05 2.44
C PHE A 88 -14.91 -14.88 1.85
N GLY A 89 -14.85 -13.76 2.55
CA GLY A 89 -15.39 -12.48 2.15
C GLY A 89 -14.34 -11.39 2.31
N LEU A 90 -14.56 -10.26 1.67
CA LEU A 90 -13.72 -9.09 1.71
C LEU A 90 -14.35 -8.04 2.62
N HIS A 91 -13.52 -7.30 3.35
CA HIS A 91 -14.00 -6.14 4.11
C HIS A 91 -14.80 -5.17 3.22
N PRO A 92 -15.97 -4.65 3.65
CA PRO A 92 -16.80 -3.75 2.83
C PRO A 92 -16.07 -2.46 2.41
N ALA A 93 -15.19 -1.94 3.28
CA ALA A 93 -14.35 -0.77 2.96
C ALA A 93 -13.34 -1.02 1.83
N LEU A 94 -13.10 -2.27 1.43
CA LEU A 94 -12.23 -2.66 0.32
C LEU A 94 -13.02 -2.97 -0.96
N SER A 95 -14.29 -2.56 -1.05
CA SER A 95 -15.12 -2.72 -2.26
C SER A 95 -14.45 -2.27 -3.56
N SER A 96 -13.56 -1.28 -3.50
CA SER A 96 -12.82 -0.76 -4.65
C SER A 96 -11.92 -1.79 -5.35
N ILE A 97 -11.54 -2.89 -4.68
CA ILE A 97 -10.71 -3.94 -5.29
C ILE A 97 -11.51 -5.12 -5.85
N MET A 98 -12.82 -5.21 -5.57
CA MET A 98 -13.67 -6.29 -6.08
C MET A 98 -13.64 -6.45 -7.61
N PRO A 99 -13.61 -5.37 -8.42
CA PRO A 99 -13.52 -5.53 -9.88
C PRO A 99 -12.29 -6.35 -10.31
N PHE A 100 -11.13 -6.18 -9.66
CA PHE A 100 -9.93 -6.95 -10.00
C PHE A 100 -10.02 -8.41 -9.56
N TRP A 101 -10.75 -8.69 -8.48
CA TRP A 101 -11.06 -10.05 -8.07
C TRP A 101 -11.97 -10.72 -9.08
N ASP A 102 -13.06 -10.06 -9.48
CA ASP A 102 -14.02 -10.57 -10.46
C ASP A 102 -13.38 -10.79 -11.85
N GLU A 103 -12.41 -9.96 -12.21
CA GLU A 103 -11.59 -10.12 -13.43
C GLU A 103 -10.53 -11.23 -13.32
N GLY A 104 -10.30 -11.80 -12.13
CA GLY A 104 -9.26 -12.81 -11.88
C GLY A 104 -7.83 -12.27 -11.97
N THR A 105 -7.64 -10.95 -11.87
CA THR A 105 -6.33 -10.29 -11.92
C THR A 105 -5.75 -9.97 -10.54
N PHE A 106 -6.52 -10.23 -9.48
CA PHE A 106 -6.14 -10.02 -8.09
C PHE A 106 -6.38 -11.28 -7.27
N ALA A 107 -5.48 -11.57 -6.33
CA ALA A 107 -5.54 -12.76 -5.49
C ALA A 107 -5.00 -12.50 -4.09
N PHE A 108 -5.54 -13.23 -3.12
CA PHE A 108 -5.04 -13.28 -1.75
C PHE A 108 -4.24 -14.57 -1.51
N VAL A 109 -3.17 -14.46 -0.75
CA VAL A 109 -2.39 -15.62 -0.28
C VAL A 109 -2.54 -15.72 1.23
N HIS A 110 -3.31 -16.71 1.67
CA HIS A 110 -3.57 -16.97 3.08
C HIS A 110 -2.48 -17.81 3.72
N ALA A 111 -2.43 -17.80 5.05
CA ALA A 111 -1.50 -18.60 5.85
C ALA A 111 -0.02 -18.42 5.44
N SER A 112 0.32 -17.23 4.93
CA SER A 112 1.70 -16.84 4.64
C SER A 112 2.29 -16.12 5.86
N GLY A 113 3.55 -16.44 6.18
CA GLY A 113 4.24 -15.86 7.32
C GLY A 113 5.74 -16.14 7.26
N SER A 114 6.50 -15.41 8.08
CA SER A 114 7.93 -15.66 8.23
C SER A 114 8.17 -16.96 9.00
N PRO A 115 9.16 -17.79 8.60
CA PRO A 115 9.56 -18.96 9.40
C PRO A 115 10.24 -18.56 10.72
N ASN A 116 10.60 -17.28 10.88
CA ASN A 116 11.23 -16.77 12.08
C ASN A 116 10.22 -16.61 13.23
N SER A 117 10.59 -17.08 14.42
CA SER A 117 9.73 -17.08 15.61
C SER A 117 9.78 -15.79 16.44
N SER A 118 10.52 -14.76 16.01
CA SER A 118 10.56 -13.48 16.74
C SER A 118 9.16 -12.89 16.85
N ARG A 119 8.80 -12.49 18.07
CA ARG A 119 7.56 -11.79 18.39
C ARG A 119 7.74 -10.27 18.40
N ALA A 120 8.95 -9.79 18.12
CA ALA A 120 9.24 -8.37 18.03
C ALA A 120 8.84 -7.85 16.64
N HIS A 121 7.93 -6.88 16.64
CA HIS A 121 7.43 -6.25 15.41
C HIS A 121 8.55 -5.60 14.59
N VAL A 122 9.54 -4.98 15.27
CA VAL A 122 10.70 -4.33 14.62
C VAL A 122 11.57 -5.37 13.91
N ASP A 123 11.91 -6.47 14.57
CA ASP A 123 12.73 -7.52 13.97
C ASP A 123 12.03 -8.17 12.77
N ALA A 124 10.73 -8.44 12.89
CA ALA A 124 9.95 -9.02 11.80
C ALA A 124 9.92 -8.10 10.56
N GLN A 125 9.79 -6.78 10.77
CA GLN A 125 9.89 -5.80 9.69
C GLN A 125 11.28 -5.80 9.08
N ASP A 126 12.33 -5.73 9.89
CA ASP A 126 13.71 -5.75 9.42
C ASP A 126 13.97 -6.98 8.54
N TYR A 127 13.56 -8.17 8.98
CA TYR A 127 13.73 -9.40 8.20
C TYR A 127 12.97 -9.40 6.88
N MET A 128 11.77 -8.84 6.84
CA MET A 128 10.99 -8.73 5.59
C MET A 128 11.58 -7.70 4.64
N GLU A 129 12.10 -6.59 5.17
CA GLU A 129 12.69 -5.50 4.38
C GLU A 129 14.08 -5.86 3.83
N THR A 130 14.88 -6.63 4.59
CA THR A 130 16.20 -7.08 4.14
C THR A 130 16.20 -8.42 3.43
N ALA A 131 15.08 -9.15 3.47
CA ALA A 131 14.95 -10.52 3.00
C ALA A 131 15.98 -11.50 3.62
N THR A 132 16.44 -11.25 4.84
CA THR A 132 17.45 -12.05 5.55
C THR A 132 16.96 -12.54 6.93
N PRO A 133 15.90 -13.36 6.97
CA PRO A 133 15.37 -13.90 8.24
C PRO A 133 16.43 -14.75 8.97
N GLY A 134 16.61 -14.49 10.27
CA GLY A 134 17.54 -15.26 11.13
C GLY A 134 19.01 -14.80 11.08
N TYR A 135 19.37 -13.86 10.20
CA TYR A 135 20.70 -13.25 10.20
C TYR A 135 20.67 -11.89 10.92
N GLY A 136 20.93 -11.90 12.23
CA GLY A 136 21.02 -10.69 13.08
C GLY A 136 22.17 -9.73 12.77
N LYS A 137 22.82 -9.85 11.60
CA LYS A 137 23.96 -9.03 11.17
C LYS A 137 23.83 -8.57 9.71
N THR A 138 22.61 -8.28 9.27
CA THR A 138 22.49 -7.55 8.00
C THR A 138 22.88 -6.10 8.27
N THR A 139 24.10 -5.75 7.89
CA THR A 139 24.59 -4.38 8.00
C THR A 139 23.66 -3.49 7.20
N ARG A 140 22.92 -2.59 7.87
CA ARG A 140 22.18 -1.54 7.17
C ARG A 140 23.19 -0.68 6.42
N SER A 141 23.31 -0.83 5.10
CA SER A 141 23.98 0.15 4.24
C SER A 141 23.06 1.35 4.02
N PHE A 142 22.54 1.90 5.12
CA PHE A 142 21.88 3.19 5.13
C PHE A 142 22.44 3.94 6.33
N THR A 143 23.38 4.83 6.05
CA THR A 143 24.01 5.73 7.01
C THR A 143 22.91 6.50 7.76
N GLY A 144 22.66 6.15 9.01
CA GLY A 144 21.55 6.73 9.78
C GLY A 144 21.53 6.28 11.23
N CYS A 145 22.52 6.76 12.00
CA CYS A 145 22.59 6.83 13.46
C CYS A 145 22.12 5.58 14.25
N SER A 146 23.12 4.80 14.67
CA SER A 146 23.04 3.82 15.76
C SER A 146 22.35 4.42 17.00
N LYS A 147 21.22 3.86 17.38
CA LYS A 147 20.71 3.96 18.76
C LYS A 147 20.98 2.62 19.42
N ARG A 148 22.14 2.57 20.08
CA ARG A 148 22.37 1.66 21.22
C ARG A 148 21.41 2.09 22.32
N ASP A 149 20.68 1.13 22.86
CA ASP A 149 20.57 0.86 24.29
C ASP A 149 20.50 -0.65 24.47
#